data_AF-A0A166GHC2-F1
#
_entry.id   AF-A0A166GHC2-F1
#
_cell.length_a   1.000
_cell.length_b   1.000
_cell.length_c   1.000
_cell.angle_alpha   90.00
_cell.angle_beta   90.00
_cell.angle_gamma   90.00
#
_symmetry.space_group_name_H-M   'P 1'
#
loop_
_entity.id
_entity.type
_entity.pdbx_description
1 polymer ?
#
loop_
_entity_poly.entity_id
_entity_poly.type
_entity_poly.pdbx_seq_one_letter_code
_entity_poly.pdbx_strand_id
1 'polypeptide(L)'
;MSTATDHVHVTNLPRALIRGSPAAVAHLKSLFLATRGSVLRPGDELVKAIASLSTSLCVPELGLSEGRLYTGTLKIGGDLWQAIISSELLFLLLEIVKDDSFVIQPQAWISDVLTCVAGFLSVWLAHVLQTENRVPALPVGLAQRVITELDSASKPVWSRMAVFLNEKRGVPNAPYRILEMLASICIDGGMLQSFLHTEDKTALSRNEFIPISFCAWTRATSGGVDSNIKLRQTPVLLKDYWRDHVLGGGTLSASEMKAPKLDIAVALVGTSPVVEAFCAQMASPMVLDGFLCDILLIGGVITSSVLAQNAALREAFWESPISRRLSEALQRQVQNRGIFGGDGHTFVRICKLAGDLIDWVGMCVDCGKCSATQGRDCLDVIMRLSIMAVHGLRFVGNEDRELSSLLEKNATTLLSVVGKWTFFIGEHSSVHGRGDDFRRVQTQMRTAARDVWYPTILRLRALSEILGKRTDYNNIVGCWSLFGNALGLQEDVERARYSQQGSRLCSWTTCRYYCTPAPNALSTCKGCQEARYCSRECQRSDWKQGGHRIVCRRVKS
;
A
#
# COMPACT_ATOMS: atom_id res chain seq x y z
N MET A 1 -31.93 -37.42 47.54
CA MET A 1 -31.29 -37.47 46.21
C MET A 1 -30.54 -36.17 46.03
N SER A 2 -29.23 -36.16 46.35
CA SER A 2 -28.35 -35.03 46.07
C SER A 2 -28.08 -35.04 44.57
N THR A 3 -28.66 -34.09 43.83
CA THR A 3 -28.30 -33.87 42.43
C THR A 3 -26.83 -33.50 42.41
N ALA A 4 -25.98 -34.43 41.95
CA ALA A 4 -24.60 -34.14 41.62
C ALA A 4 -24.64 -33.02 40.58
N THR A 5 -24.35 -31.80 41.03
CA THR A 5 -24.14 -30.66 40.15
C THR A 5 -22.84 -30.97 39.44
N ASP A 6 -22.95 -31.49 38.21
CA ASP A 6 -21.82 -31.64 37.31
C ASP A 6 -21.18 -30.25 37.17
N HIS A 7 -20.09 -30.03 37.90
CA HIS A 7 -19.28 -28.84 37.76
C HIS A 7 -18.71 -28.87 36.35
N VAL A 8 -19.33 -28.11 35.46
CA VAL A 8 -18.88 -27.94 34.08
C VAL A 8 -17.48 -27.33 34.15
N HIS A 9 -16.45 -28.15 33.96
CA HIS A 9 -15.08 -27.65 33.85
C HIS A 9 -14.96 -26.83 32.56
N VAL A 10 -14.88 -25.50 32.69
CA VAL A 10 -14.87 -24.53 31.56
C VAL A 10 -13.49 -24.45 30.87
N THR A 11 -12.57 -25.35 31.19
CA THR A 11 -11.23 -25.41 30.58
C THR A 11 -11.29 -25.70 29.06
N ASN A 12 -12.39 -26.27 28.56
CA ASN A 12 -12.68 -26.38 27.13
C ASN A 12 -13.94 -25.58 26.76
N LEU A 13 -13.79 -24.25 26.77
CA LEU A 13 -14.88 -23.32 26.49
C LEU A 13 -15.62 -23.60 25.16
N PRO A 14 -14.95 -23.93 24.03
CA PRO A 14 -15.65 -24.30 22.80
C PRO A 14 -16.64 -25.46 22.99
N ARG A 15 -16.23 -26.54 23.66
CA ARG A 15 -17.13 -27.68 23.95
C ARG A 15 -18.25 -27.32 24.93
N ALA A 16 -17.97 -26.47 25.91
CA ALA A 16 -18.98 -25.99 26.86
C ALA A 16 -20.05 -25.13 26.17
N LEU A 17 -19.64 -24.23 25.28
CA LEU A 17 -20.56 -23.42 24.46
C LEU A 17 -21.47 -24.29 23.60
N ILE A 18 -20.93 -25.32 22.95
CA ILE A 18 -21.71 -26.25 22.11
C ILE A 18 -22.72 -27.04 22.95
N ARG A 19 -22.38 -27.44 24.18
CA ARG A 19 -23.26 -28.28 25.04
C ARG A 19 -24.31 -27.50 25.83
N GLY A 20 -24.11 -26.19 26.06
CA GLY A 20 -24.99 -25.38 26.91
C GLY A 20 -24.66 -23.89 26.84
N SER A 21 -24.89 -23.28 25.68
CA SER A 21 -24.39 -21.94 25.32
C SER A 21 -24.72 -20.82 26.34
N PRO A 22 -25.93 -20.71 26.92
CA PRO A 22 -26.23 -19.59 27.83
C PRO A 22 -25.58 -19.75 29.21
N ALA A 23 -25.52 -20.98 29.73
CA ALA A 23 -24.92 -21.26 31.04
C ALA A 23 -23.41 -21.04 31.03
N ALA A 24 -22.73 -21.43 29.95
CA ALA A 24 -21.30 -21.20 29.79
C ALA A 24 -20.96 -19.70 29.76
N VAL A 25 -21.72 -18.88 29.03
CA VAL A 25 -21.51 -17.43 29.00
C VAL A 25 -21.89 -16.75 30.31
N ALA A 26 -22.97 -17.17 30.97
CA ALA A 26 -23.32 -16.68 32.29
C ALA A 26 -22.21 -16.94 33.32
N HIS A 27 -21.58 -18.12 33.28
CA HIS A 27 -20.44 -18.45 34.12
C HIS A 27 -19.21 -17.59 33.80
N LEU A 28 -18.84 -17.44 32.52
CA LEU A 28 -17.75 -16.52 32.12
C LEU A 28 -18.00 -15.09 32.58
N LYS A 29 -19.24 -14.61 32.46
CA LYS A 29 -19.62 -13.27 32.92
C LYS A 29 -19.47 -13.15 34.43
N SER A 30 -19.89 -14.17 35.19
CA SER A 30 -19.67 -14.22 36.64
C SER A 30 -18.18 -14.16 37.00
N LEU A 31 -17.34 -14.96 36.32
CA LEU A 31 -15.88 -14.94 36.50
C LEU A 31 -15.27 -13.57 36.17
N PHE A 32 -15.70 -12.93 35.08
CA PHE A 32 -15.23 -11.60 34.70
C PHE A 32 -15.64 -10.55 35.74
N LEU A 33 -16.89 -10.54 36.18
CA LEU A 33 -17.36 -9.60 37.21
C LEU A 33 -16.62 -9.80 38.55
N ALA A 34 -16.32 -11.05 38.93
CA ALA A 34 -15.57 -11.36 40.14
C ALA A 34 -14.09 -10.94 40.09
N THR A 35 -13.52 -10.82 38.88
CA THR A 35 -12.11 -10.46 38.68
C THR A 35 -11.92 -9.02 38.19
N ARG A 36 -13.01 -8.29 37.94
CA ARG A 36 -12.99 -6.93 37.41
C ARG A 36 -12.16 -5.99 38.28
N GLY A 37 -11.25 -5.23 37.65
CA GLY A 37 -10.34 -4.31 38.35
C GLY A 37 -9.09 -4.96 38.95
N SER A 38 -8.99 -6.30 38.95
CA SER A 38 -7.78 -7.02 39.38
C SER A 38 -6.92 -7.47 38.19
N VAL A 39 -5.62 -7.67 38.40
CA VAL A 39 -4.73 -8.23 37.39
C VAL A 39 -4.91 -9.75 37.36
N LEU A 40 -5.35 -10.27 36.22
CA LEU A 40 -5.58 -11.69 36.01
C LEU A 40 -4.27 -12.48 36.01
N ARG A 41 -4.30 -13.68 36.59
CA ARG A 41 -3.18 -14.62 36.62
C ARG A 41 -3.36 -15.67 35.51
N PRO A 42 -2.27 -16.19 34.90
CA PRO A 42 -2.36 -17.24 33.90
C PRO A 42 -3.11 -18.51 34.35
N GLY A 43 -3.17 -18.76 35.66
CA GLY A 43 -3.88 -19.89 36.26
C GLY A 43 -5.39 -19.71 36.38
N ASP A 44 -5.90 -18.49 36.26
CA ASP A 44 -7.31 -18.17 36.48
C ASP A 44 -8.19 -18.88 35.44
N GLU A 45 -9.35 -19.35 35.89
CA GLU A 45 -10.29 -20.11 35.04
C GLU A 45 -10.72 -19.30 33.82
N LEU A 46 -11.00 -18.01 34.01
CA LEU A 46 -11.37 -17.08 32.94
C LEU A 46 -10.29 -17.00 31.86
N VAL A 47 -9.01 -16.88 32.26
CA VAL A 47 -7.87 -16.79 31.34
C VAL A 47 -7.74 -18.07 30.51
N LYS A 48 -7.83 -19.24 31.16
CA LYS A 48 -7.78 -20.54 30.47
C LYS A 48 -8.94 -20.73 29.50
N ALA A 49 -10.13 -20.31 29.88
CA ALA A 49 -11.33 -20.42 29.04
C ALA A 49 -11.21 -19.56 27.78
N ILE A 50 -10.78 -18.30 27.91
CA ILE A 50 -10.59 -17.40 26.76
C ILE A 50 -9.42 -17.85 25.88
N ALA A 51 -8.31 -18.34 26.44
CA ALA A 51 -7.21 -18.90 25.65
C ALA A 51 -7.63 -20.15 24.83
N SER A 52 -8.50 -20.99 25.40
CA SER A 52 -9.08 -22.14 24.71
C SER A 52 -9.97 -21.72 23.53
N LEU A 53 -10.78 -20.68 23.73
CA LEU A 53 -11.61 -20.10 22.68
C LEU A 53 -10.79 -19.37 21.61
N SER A 54 -9.76 -18.61 22.00
CA SER A 54 -8.89 -17.90 21.06
C SER A 54 -8.21 -18.86 20.10
N THR A 55 -7.79 -20.03 20.59
CA THR A 55 -7.24 -21.10 19.76
C THR A 55 -8.24 -21.62 18.72
N SER A 56 -9.54 -21.66 19.06
CA SER A 56 -10.60 -22.13 18.17
C SER A 56 -11.10 -21.05 17.18
N LEU A 57 -10.95 -19.78 17.54
CA LEU A 57 -11.33 -18.62 16.72
C LEU A 57 -10.17 -18.00 15.95
N CYS A 58 -8.93 -18.41 16.22
CA CYS A 58 -7.77 -17.97 15.46
C CYS A 58 -7.93 -18.39 14.00
N VAL A 59 -7.83 -17.43 13.07
CA VAL A 59 -7.93 -17.67 11.62
C VAL A 59 -6.53 -17.49 11.00
N PRO A 60 -5.78 -18.57 10.75
CA PRO A 60 -4.41 -18.50 10.26
C PRO A 60 -4.27 -17.86 8.89
N GLU A 61 -5.28 -18.03 8.01
CA GLU A 61 -5.32 -17.45 6.67
C GLU A 61 -5.32 -15.92 6.66
N LEU A 62 -5.61 -15.30 7.81
CA LEU A 62 -5.61 -13.85 7.98
C LEU A 62 -4.29 -13.34 8.56
N GLY A 63 -3.26 -14.19 8.58
CA GLY A 63 -1.94 -13.86 9.12
C GLY A 63 -1.90 -13.80 10.64
N LEU A 64 -2.93 -14.30 11.33
CA LEU A 64 -3.01 -14.28 12.81
C LEU A 64 -2.24 -15.44 13.47
N SER A 65 -1.53 -16.27 12.69
CA SER A 65 -0.83 -17.46 13.19
C SER A 65 0.67 -17.22 13.39
N GLU A 66 1.15 -17.45 14.62
CA GLU A 66 2.56 -17.38 15.04
C GLU A 66 3.38 -18.57 14.50
N GLY A 67 3.47 -18.76 13.18
CA GLY A 67 4.21 -19.89 12.61
C GLY A 67 3.67 -21.27 13.02
N ARG A 68 2.43 -21.34 13.55
CA ARG A 68 1.75 -22.60 13.82
C ARG A 68 1.27 -23.18 12.49
N LEU A 69 1.81 -24.35 12.13
CA LEU A 69 1.40 -25.09 10.93
C LEU A 69 -0.11 -25.33 10.94
N TYR A 70 -0.77 -24.83 9.90
CA TYR A 70 -2.21 -24.95 9.73
C TYR A 70 -2.57 -26.20 8.93
N THR A 71 -3.66 -26.88 9.31
CA THR A 71 -4.07 -28.17 8.71
C THR A 71 -5.49 -28.20 8.13
N GLY A 72 -6.21 -27.09 7.92
CA GLY A 72 -7.47 -27.20 7.17
C GLY A 72 -8.39 -25.99 7.16
N THR A 73 -9.12 -25.80 6.04
CA THR A 73 -10.06 -24.72 5.71
C THR A 73 -10.86 -24.11 6.86
N LEU A 74 -10.87 -22.75 6.88
CA LEU A 74 -11.75 -21.80 7.57
C LEU A 74 -13.14 -22.37 7.94
N LYS A 75 -13.21 -23.17 9.00
CA LYS A 75 -14.46 -23.74 9.52
C LYS A 75 -14.45 -23.62 11.04
N ILE A 76 -14.85 -22.44 11.53
CA ILE A 76 -15.60 -22.45 12.80
C ILE A 76 -16.76 -23.41 12.56
N GLY A 77 -16.81 -24.51 13.30
CA GLY A 77 -17.91 -25.47 13.17
C GLY A 77 -19.25 -24.74 13.32
N GLY A 78 -20.23 -25.06 12.46
CA GLY A 78 -21.54 -24.38 12.46
C GLY A 78 -22.17 -24.34 13.86
N ASP A 79 -22.00 -25.41 14.63
CA ASP A 79 -22.47 -25.51 16.02
C ASP A 79 -21.79 -24.48 16.94
N LEU A 80 -20.47 -24.28 16.82
CA LEU A 80 -19.74 -23.29 17.61
C LEU A 80 -20.15 -21.87 17.23
N TRP A 81 -20.34 -21.59 15.94
CA TRP A 81 -20.84 -20.30 15.46
C TRP A 81 -22.22 -19.98 16.03
N GLN A 82 -23.16 -20.92 15.93
CA GLN A 82 -24.51 -20.78 16.50
C GLN A 82 -24.48 -20.62 18.02
N ALA A 83 -23.60 -21.35 18.71
CA ALA A 83 -23.42 -21.23 20.15
C ALA A 83 -22.92 -19.82 20.54
N ILE A 84 -21.95 -19.26 19.81
CA ILE A 84 -21.43 -17.90 20.05
C ILE A 84 -22.52 -16.84 19.87
N ILE A 85 -23.31 -16.96 18.80
CA ILE A 85 -24.42 -16.04 18.51
C ILE A 85 -25.51 -16.12 19.58
N SER A 86 -26.01 -17.33 19.84
CA SER A 86 -27.15 -17.55 20.76
C SER A 86 -26.83 -17.19 22.20
N SER A 87 -25.55 -17.23 22.59
CA SER A 87 -25.11 -16.93 23.95
C SER A 87 -24.67 -15.48 24.17
N GLU A 88 -24.71 -14.63 23.14
CA GLU A 88 -24.26 -13.24 23.25
C GLU A 88 -22.77 -13.10 23.66
N LEU A 89 -21.94 -14.13 23.45
CA LEU A 89 -20.53 -14.16 23.90
C LEU A 89 -19.71 -12.96 23.38
N LEU A 90 -19.95 -12.54 22.14
CA LEU A 90 -19.24 -11.39 21.57
C LEU A 90 -19.47 -10.11 22.38
N PHE A 91 -20.68 -9.91 22.92
CA PHE A 91 -20.97 -8.73 23.75
C PHE A 91 -20.21 -8.76 25.07
N LEU A 92 -20.04 -9.94 25.67
CA LEU A 92 -19.17 -10.10 26.85
C LEU A 92 -17.70 -9.78 26.49
N LEU A 93 -17.20 -10.23 25.35
CA LEU A 93 -15.84 -9.91 24.90
C LEU A 93 -15.66 -8.39 24.69
N LEU A 94 -16.64 -7.71 24.11
CA LEU A 94 -16.62 -6.25 23.94
C LEU A 94 -16.77 -5.51 25.29
N GLU A 95 -17.52 -6.06 26.24
CA GLU A 95 -17.57 -5.57 27.62
C GLU A 95 -16.21 -5.66 28.31
N ILE A 96 -15.49 -6.76 28.12
CA ILE A 96 -14.10 -6.93 28.60
C ILE A 96 -13.17 -5.89 27.98
N VAL A 97 -13.26 -5.65 26.66
CA VAL A 97 -12.42 -4.66 25.95
C VAL A 97 -12.71 -3.23 26.43
N LYS A 98 -13.97 -2.91 26.77
CA LYS A 98 -14.37 -1.61 27.30
C LYS A 98 -13.82 -1.32 28.69
N ASP A 99 -13.49 -2.36 29.46
CA ASP A 99 -13.11 -2.20 30.87
C ASP A 99 -11.79 -1.43 31.06
N ASP A 100 -11.72 -0.61 32.10
CA ASP A 100 -10.55 0.21 32.43
C ASP A 100 -9.32 -0.62 32.74
N SER A 101 -9.53 -1.81 33.32
CA SER A 101 -8.43 -2.72 33.65
C SER A 101 -7.88 -3.44 32.43
N PHE A 102 -8.55 -3.41 31.26
CA PHE A 102 -8.16 -4.21 30.10
C PHE A 102 -6.69 -3.98 29.67
N VAL A 103 -6.23 -2.72 29.69
CA VAL A 103 -4.88 -2.35 29.22
C VAL A 103 -3.76 -2.64 30.22
N ILE A 104 -4.12 -2.90 31.48
CA ILE A 104 -3.17 -3.30 32.52
C ILE A 104 -3.08 -4.83 32.65
N GLN A 105 -3.94 -5.57 31.96
CA GLN A 105 -3.91 -7.03 31.98
C GLN A 105 -2.65 -7.59 31.30
N PRO A 106 -2.29 -8.86 31.58
CA PRO A 106 -1.21 -9.54 30.87
C PRO A 106 -1.45 -9.55 29.36
N GLN A 107 -0.38 -9.41 28.60
CA GLN A 107 -0.42 -9.31 27.15
C GLN A 107 -1.03 -10.53 26.47
N ALA A 108 -0.76 -11.73 26.98
CA ALA A 108 -1.37 -12.97 26.48
C ALA A 108 -2.91 -12.90 26.58
N TRP A 109 -3.44 -12.44 27.71
CA TRP A 109 -4.87 -12.25 27.91
C TRP A 109 -5.47 -11.24 26.93
N ILE A 110 -4.84 -10.06 26.81
CA ILE A 110 -5.29 -9.03 25.85
C ILE A 110 -5.32 -9.61 24.43
N SER A 111 -4.24 -10.29 24.04
CA SER A 111 -4.12 -10.93 22.73
C SER A 111 -5.20 -11.98 22.52
N ASP A 112 -5.49 -12.84 23.50
CA ASP A 112 -6.51 -13.89 23.38
C ASP A 112 -7.92 -13.31 23.24
N VAL A 113 -8.27 -12.30 24.04
CA VAL A 113 -9.56 -11.60 23.92
C VAL A 113 -9.70 -10.97 22.53
N LEU A 114 -8.69 -10.22 22.08
CA LEU A 114 -8.73 -9.58 20.77
C LEU A 114 -8.72 -10.60 19.62
N THR A 115 -8.03 -11.73 19.78
CA THR A 115 -8.07 -12.83 18.80
C THR A 115 -9.49 -13.40 18.68
N CYS A 116 -10.21 -13.55 19.79
CA CYS A 116 -11.60 -14.02 19.76
C CYS A 116 -12.50 -13.03 18.99
N VAL A 117 -12.38 -11.73 19.27
CA VAL A 117 -13.17 -10.69 18.58
C VAL A 117 -12.79 -10.62 17.10
N ALA A 118 -11.50 -10.54 16.77
CA ALA A 118 -11.01 -10.51 15.40
C ALA A 118 -11.44 -11.75 14.61
N GLY A 119 -11.30 -12.94 15.19
CA GLY A 119 -11.69 -14.21 14.60
C GLY A 119 -13.19 -14.28 14.30
N PHE A 120 -14.03 -13.84 15.22
CA PHE A 120 -15.47 -13.75 15.00
C PHE A 120 -15.81 -12.82 13.81
N LEU A 121 -15.28 -11.60 13.81
CA LEU A 121 -15.56 -10.61 12.75
C LEU A 121 -15.04 -11.06 11.39
N SER A 122 -13.88 -11.70 11.38
CA SER A 122 -13.29 -12.29 10.18
C SER A 122 -14.19 -13.33 9.55
N VAL A 123 -14.71 -14.26 10.38
CA VAL A 123 -15.61 -15.29 9.90
C VAL A 123 -16.92 -14.67 9.45
N TRP A 124 -17.46 -13.68 10.18
CA TRP A 124 -18.64 -12.95 9.74
C TRP A 124 -18.43 -12.28 8.37
N LEU A 125 -17.35 -11.54 8.19
CA LEU A 125 -17.01 -10.87 6.93
C LEU A 125 -16.82 -11.87 5.80
N ALA A 126 -16.10 -12.97 6.04
CA ALA A 126 -15.92 -14.03 5.06
C ALA A 126 -17.27 -14.62 4.60
N HIS A 127 -18.23 -14.79 5.51
CA HIS A 127 -19.58 -15.22 5.14
C HIS A 127 -20.28 -14.16 4.29
N VAL A 128 -20.26 -12.89 4.69
CA VAL A 128 -20.87 -11.78 3.91
C VAL A 128 -20.29 -11.71 2.48
N LEU A 129 -18.98 -11.94 2.32
CA LEU A 129 -18.32 -11.92 1.01
C LEU A 129 -18.58 -13.18 0.16
N GLN A 130 -18.81 -14.35 0.79
CA GLN A 130 -19.01 -15.63 0.08
C GLN A 130 -20.47 -15.90 -0.28
N THR A 131 -21.42 -15.48 0.53
CA THR A 131 -22.82 -15.81 0.31
C THR A 131 -23.46 -14.81 -0.64
N GLU A 132 -23.63 -15.19 -1.90
CA GLU A 132 -24.64 -14.55 -2.74
C GLU A 132 -26.08 -14.83 -2.25
N ASN A 133 -26.33 -15.84 -1.37
CA ASN A 133 -27.57 -16.03 -0.57
C ASN A 133 -27.72 -17.38 0.20
N ARG A 134 -26.74 -17.96 0.92
CA ARG A 134 -26.93 -19.32 1.52
C ARG A 134 -26.34 -19.57 2.92
N VAL A 135 -26.90 -18.92 3.96
CA VAL A 135 -26.94 -19.21 5.43
C VAL A 135 -26.89 -17.87 6.18
N PRO A 136 -27.64 -17.66 7.29
CA PRO A 136 -28.07 -16.32 7.62
C PRO A 136 -26.90 -15.50 8.14
N ALA A 137 -26.66 -14.37 7.46
CA ALA A 137 -26.08 -13.20 8.09
C ALA A 137 -26.72 -13.02 9.48
N LEU A 138 -25.96 -12.52 10.45
CA LEU A 138 -26.53 -12.11 11.74
C LEU A 138 -27.83 -11.34 11.46
N PRO A 139 -28.95 -11.63 12.17
CA PRO A 139 -30.18 -10.86 12.02
C PRO A 139 -29.85 -9.37 12.03
N VAL A 140 -30.44 -8.57 11.13
CA VAL A 140 -30.02 -7.17 10.91
C VAL A 140 -29.92 -6.38 12.21
N GLY A 141 -30.88 -6.55 13.13
CA GLY A 141 -30.83 -5.90 14.44
C GLY A 141 -29.67 -6.36 15.33
N LEU A 142 -29.31 -7.65 15.29
CA LEU A 142 -28.13 -8.17 15.97
C LEU A 142 -26.84 -7.65 15.34
N ALA A 143 -26.75 -7.64 14.01
CA ALA A 143 -25.62 -7.08 13.26
C ALA A 143 -25.37 -5.61 13.63
N GLN A 144 -26.42 -4.79 13.62
CA GLN A 144 -26.37 -3.37 14.00
C GLN A 144 -25.94 -3.19 15.46
N ARG A 145 -26.44 -4.04 16.38
CA ARG A 145 -26.02 -4.03 17.79
C ARG A 145 -24.54 -4.37 17.92
N VAL A 146 -24.02 -5.35 17.18
CA VAL A 146 -22.59 -5.70 17.17
C VAL A 146 -21.74 -4.53 16.70
N ILE A 147 -22.10 -3.86 15.59
CA ILE A 147 -21.36 -2.69 15.09
C ILE A 147 -21.40 -1.53 16.10
N THR A 148 -22.55 -1.28 16.72
CA THR A 148 -22.71 -0.24 17.76
C THR A 148 -21.82 -0.52 18.96
N GLU A 149 -21.77 -1.77 19.43
CA GLU A 149 -20.92 -2.17 20.54
C GLU A 149 -19.43 -2.15 20.19
N LEU A 150 -19.06 -2.45 18.94
CA LEU A 150 -17.69 -2.28 18.45
C LEU A 150 -17.26 -0.81 18.42
N ASP A 151 -18.12 0.11 17.94
CA ASP A 151 -17.84 1.55 18.02
C ASP A 151 -17.64 1.98 19.48
N SER A 152 -18.56 1.57 20.36
CA SER A 152 -18.47 1.84 21.80
C SER A 152 -17.16 1.33 22.41
N ALA A 153 -16.72 0.12 22.04
CA ALA A 153 -15.45 -0.46 22.49
C ALA A 153 -14.21 0.20 21.88
N SER A 154 -14.31 0.82 20.72
CA SER A 154 -13.18 1.49 20.06
C SER A 154 -12.70 2.74 20.80
N LYS A 155 -13.61 3.46 21.47
CA LYS A 155 -13.33 4.69 22.22
C LYS A 155 -12.32 4.50 23.37
N PRO A 156 -12.53 3.55 24.31
CA PRO A 156 -11.54 3.29 25.36
C PRO A 156 -10.24 2.67 24.83
N VAL A 157 -10.29 1.89 23.74
CA VAL A 157 -9.07 1.37 23.09
C VAL A 157 -8.23 2.53 22.55
N TRP A 158 -8.86 3.47 21.87
CA TRP A 158 -8.19 4.64 21.30
C TRP A 158 -7.61 5.57 22.36
N SER A 159 -8.38 5.88 23.42
CA SER A 159 -7.90 6.75 24.51
C SER A 159 -6.67 6.17 25.23
N ARG A 160 -6.41 4.87 25.07
CA ARG A 160 -5.28 4.16 25.66
C ARG A 160 -4.26 3.67 24.63
N MET A 161 -4.34 4.13 23.38
CA MET A 161 -3.46 3.68 22.30
C MET A 161 -1.98 3.82 22.64
N ALA A 162 -1.59 4.87 23.36
CA ALA A 162 -0.22 5.07 23.85
C ALA A 162 0.30 3.88 24.68
N VAL A 163 -0.56 3.18 25.44
CA VAL A 163 -0.19 2.00 26.24
C VAL A 163 0.16 0.83 25.33
N PHE A 164 -0.61 0.61 24.27
CA PHE A 164 -0.38 -0.47 23.30
C PHE A 164 0.85 -0.22 22.41
N LEU A 165 1.17 1.05 22.15
CA LEU A 165 2.34 1.45 21.37
C LEU A 165 3.65 1.43 22.18
N ASN A 166 3.59 1.38 23.52
CA ASN A 166 4.78 1.45 24.35
C ASN A 166 5.51 0.09 24.43
N GLU A 167 6.64 0.00 23.74
CA GLU A 167 7.50 -1.20 23.66
C GLU A 167 8.21 -1.57 24.97
N LYS A 168 8.18 -0.71 26.00
CA LYS A 168 8.94 -0.91 27.26
C LYS A 168 8.58 -2.16 28.07
N ARG A 169 7.63 -2.99 27.65
CA ARG A 169 7.21 -4.20 28.37
C ARG A 169 7.94 -5.46 27.88
N GLY A 170 9.26 -5.53 28.07
CA GLY A 170 10.09 -6.74 28.28
C GLY A 170 9.93 -8.02 27.41
N VAL A 171 9.02 -8.08 26.45
CA VAL A 171 8.71 -9.24 25.62
C VAL A 171 8.90 -8.82 24.16
N PRO A 172 9.94 -9.32 23.48
CA PRO A 172 10.13 -9.08 22.05
C PRO A 172 8.87 -9.45 21.27
N ASN A 173 8.47 -8.60 20.32
CA ASN A 173 7.37 -8.77 19.35
C ASN A 173 5.93 -8.79 19.85
N ALA A 174 5.69 -8.89 21.15
CA ALA A 174 4.34 -9.00 21.67
C ALA A 174 3.42 -7.79 21.38
N PRO A 175 3.87 -6.50 21.39
CA PRO A 175 2.97 -5.38 21.07
C PRO A 175 2.43 -5.42 19.63
N TYR A 176 3.17 -6.02 18.68
CA TYR A 176 2.71 -6.13 17.30
C TYR A 176 1.46 -6.98 17.17
N ARG A 177 1.35 -8.10 17.90
CA ARG A 177 0.19 -8.98 17.81
C ARG A 177 -1.09 -8.29 18.29
N ILE A 178 -1.03 -7.51 19.36
CA ILE A 178 -2.17 -6.71 19.83
C ILE A 178 -2.59 -5.72 18.75
N LEU A 179 -1.62 -4.98 18.19
CA LEU A 179 -1.88 -4.00 17.14
C LEU A 179 -2.46 -4.65 15.86
N GLU A 180 -1.95 -5.81 15.46
CA GLU A 180 -2.49 -6.60 14.36
C GLU A 180 -3.94 -7.01 14.60
N MET A 181 -4.29 -7.49 15.80
CA MET A 181 -5.68 -7.85 16.11
C MET A 181 -6.57 -6.60 16.11
N LEU A 182 -6.10 -5.49 16.68
CA LEU A 182 -6.84 -4.22 16.68
C LEU A 182 -7.10 -3.73 15.25
N ALA A 183 -6.08 -3.76 14.38
CA ALA A 183 -6.25 -3.42 12.98
C ALA A 183 -7.24 -4.36 12.29
N SER A 184 -7.12 -5.67 12.52
CA SER A 184 -8.07 -6.66 11.96
C SER A 184 -9.51 -6.35 12.38
N ILE A 185 -9.74 -6.07 13.68
CA ILE A 185 -11.07 -5.73 14.21
C ILE A 185 -11.61 -4.47 13.53
N CYS A 186 -10.77 -3.44 13.40
CA CYS A 186 -11.14 -2.16 12.78
C CYS A 186 -11.43 -2.31 11.29
N ILE A 187 -10.64 -3.11 10.58
CA ILE A 187 -10.80 -3.37 9.15
C ILE A 187 -12.08 -4.18 8.89
N ASP A 188 -12.25 -5.31 9.58
CA ASP A 188 -13.44 -6.14 9.40
C ASP A 188 -14.70 -5.40 9.83
N GLY A 189 -14.64 -4.72 10.99
CA GLY A 189 -15.73 -3.91 11.51
C GLY A 189 -16.13 -2.81 10.53
N GLY A 190 -15.15 -2.14 9.93
CA GLY A 190 -15.41 -1.11 8.92
C GLY A 190 -16.02 -1.67 7.63
N MET A 191 -15.51 -2.79 7.13
CA MET A 191 -16.09 -3.46 5.96
C MET A 191 -17.51 -3.93 6.24
N LEU A 192 -17.76 -4.59 7.37
CA LEU A 192 -19.09 -5.02 7.79
C LEU A 192 -20.06 -3.85 7.94
N GLN A 193 -19.60 -2.73 8.52
CA GLN A 193 -20.38 -1.50 8.62
C GLN A 193 -20.78 -0.97 7.23
N SER A 194 -19.87 -1.00 6.25
CA SER A 194 -20.17 -0.59 4.87
C SER A 194 -21.22 -1.46 4.19
N PHE A 195 -21.29 -2.75 4.52
CA PHE A 195 -22.32 -3.66 4.01
C PHE A 195 -23.69 -3.45 4.69
N LEU A 196 -23.69 -3.07 5.98
CA LEU A 196 -24.92 -2.92 6.77
C LEU A 196 -25.58 -1.55 6.63
N HIS A 197 -24.79 -0.50 6.38
CA HIS A 197 -25.26 0.88 6.26
C HIS A 197 -25.06 1.39 4.84
N THR A 198 -25.98 1.05 3.94
CA THR A 198 -25.95 1.58 2.56
C THR A 198 -26.15 3.10 2.50
N GLU A 199 -26.77 3.69 3.52
CA GLU A 199 -27.17 5.11 3.52
C GLU A 199 -26.32 6.02 4.43
N ASP A 200 -25.73 5.53 5.54
CA ASP A 200 -24.92 6.35 6.45
C ASP A 200 -23.42 6.08 6.30
N LYS A 201 -22.85 6.56 5.19
CA LYS A 201 -21.39 6.53 4.93
C LYS A 201 -20.59 7.31 5.99
N THR A 202 -21.23 8.23 6.71
CA THR A 202 -20.55 9.05 7.72
C THR A 202 -20.28 8.29 9.01
N ALA A 203 -20.93 7.14 9.24
CA ALA A 203 -20.75 6.37 10.46
C ALA A 203 -19.31 5.80 10.60
N LEU A 204 -18.67 5.43 9.49
CA LEU A 204 -17.27 4.96 9.48
C LEU A 204 -16.26 6.02 9.97
N SER A 205 -16.60 7.29 9.77
CA SER A 205 -15.71 8.42 10.02
C SER A 205 -15.67 8.93 11.44
N ARG A 206 -16.74 8.65 12.19
CA ARG A 206 -16.84 9.01 13.60
C ARG A 206 -16.06 8.02 14.47
N ASN A 207 -15.84 6.82 13.94
CA ASN A 207 -15.26 5.70 14.67
C ASN A 207 -13.76 5.86 14.86
N GLU A 208 -13.26 5.36 15.99
CA GLU A 208 -11.83 5.34 16.26
C GLU A 208 -11.07 4.28 15.45
N PHE A 209 -11.76 3.53 14.59
CA PHE A 209 -11.18 2.47 13.78
C PHE A 209 -10.07 2.94 12.86
N ILE A 210 -10.22 4.09 12.23
CA ILE A 210 -9.23 4.64 11.30
C ILE A 210 -7.93 4.99 12.01
N PRO A 211 -7.92 5.84 13.07
CA PRO A 211 -6.67 6.16 13.75
C PRO A 211 -6.06 4.94 14.48
N ILE A 212 -6.87 4.01 15.00
CA ILE A 212 -6.38 2.73 15.54
C ILE A 212 -5.66 1.92 14.45
N SER A 213 -6.31 1.74 13.29
CA SER A 213 -5.75 0.98 12.16
C SER A 213 -4.47 1.63 11.64
N PHE A 214 -4.45 2.96 11.54
CA PHE A 214 -3.27 3.71 11.13
C PHE A 214 -2.08 3.50 12.08
N CYS A 215 -2.32 3.57 13.40
CA CYS A 215 -1.28 3.33 14.39
C CYS A 215 -0.70 1.91 14.28
N ALA A 216 -1.59 0.93 14.16
CA ALA A 216 -1.22 -0.47 14.04
C ALA A 216 -0.46 -0.77 12.74
N TRP A 217 -0.98 -0.31 11.60
CA TRP A 217 -0.32 -0.42 10.30
C TRP A 217 1.06 0.22 10.32
N THR A 218 1.16 1.45 10.83
CA THR A 218 2.44 2.16 10.92
C THR A 218 3.48 1.35 11.67
N ARG A 219 3.15 0.87 12.87
CA ARG A 219 4.11 0.12 13.71
C ARG A 219 4.47 -1.23 13.14
N ALA A 220 3.49 -1.99 12.65
CA ALA A 220 3.74 -3.30 12.07
C ALA A 220 4.60 -3.18 10.80
N THR A 221 4.24 -2.29 9.88
CA THR A 221 4.93 -2.16 8.60
C THR A 221 6.33 -1.54 8.75
N SER A 222 6.52 -0.55 9.63
CA SER A 222 7.87 -0.02 9.94
C SER A 222 8.75 -1.04 10.66
N GLY A 223 8.16 -1.89 11.52
CA GLY A 223 8.85 -3.01 12.17
C GLY A 223 9.18 -4.19 11.25
N GLY A 224 8.86 -4.12 9.94
CA GLY A 224 9.11 -5.18 8.97
C GLY A 224 8.13 -6.36 9.07
N VAL A 225 7.02 -6.20 9.78
CA VAL A 225 5.95 -7.20 9.87
C VAL A 225 5.01 -7.03 8.67
N ASP A 226 5.11 -7.92 7.69
CA ASP A 226 4.27 -7.95 6.47
C ASP A 226 3.48 -9.27 6.32
N SER A 227 3.34 -10.04 7.40
CA SER A 227 2.60 -11.33 7.37
C SER A 227 1.09 -11.15 7.41
N ASN A 228 0.59 -10.05 7.96
CA ASN A 228 -0.84 -9.82 8.09
C ASN A 228 -1.42 -9.14 6.84
N ILE A 229 -2.13 -9.91 6.03
CA ILE A 229 -2.76 -9.43 4.79
C ILE A 229 -3.75 -8.30 5.02
N LYS A 230 -4.39 -8.22 6.20
CA LYS A 230 -5.37 -7.18 6.51
C LYS A 230 -4.72 -5.82 6.71
N LEU A 231 -3.53 -5.76 7.32
CA LEU A 231 -2.79 -4.50 7.43
C LEU A 231 -2.56 -3.83 6.07
N ARG A 232 -2.47 -4.63 4.99
CA ARG A 232 -2.36 -4.11 3.61
C ARG A 232 -3.64 -3.45 3.10
N GLN A 233 -4.78 -3.68 3.74
CA GLN A 233 -6.05 -3.02 3.45
C GLN A 233 -6.19 -1.68 4.19
N THR A 234 -5.37 -1.40 5.21
CA THR A 234 -5.38 -0.11 5.91
C THR A 234 -5.26 1.09 4.94
N PRO A 235 -4.36 1.07 3.93
CA PRO A 235 -4.36 2.04 2.83
C PRO A 235 -5.71 2.33 2.17
N VAL A 236 -6.49 1.29 1.90
CA VAL A 236 -7.80 1.40 1.24
C VAL A 236 -8.79 2.10 2.17
N LEU A 237 -8.83 1.69 3.44
CA LEU A 237 -9.70 2.30 4.45
C LEU A 237 -9.35 3.77 4.67
N LEU A 238 -8.07 4.08 4.74
CA LEU A 238 -7.62 5.44 4.91
C LEU A 238 -7.99 6.30 3.70
N LYS A 239 -7.81 5.79 2.46
CA LYS A 239 -8.28 6.45 1.24
C LYS A 239 -9.76 6.82 1.34
N ASP A 240 -10.61 5.86 1.71
CA ASP A 240 -12.05 6.10 1.78
C ASP A 240 -12.38 7.14 2.88
N TYR A 241 -11.72 7.03 4.03
CA TYR A 241 -11.79 8.06 5.08
C TYR A 241 -11.39 9.45 4.55
N TRP A 242 -10.29 9.60 3.82
CA TRP A 242 -9.89 10.91 3.32
C TRP A 242 -10.79 11.43 2.20
N ARG A 243 -11.28 10.54 1.33
CA ARG A 243 -12.24 10.94 0.29
C ARG A 243 -13.48 11.58 0.92
N ASP A 244 -14.00 10.95 1.96
CA ASP A 244 -15.26 11.35 2.57
C ASP A 244 -15.09 12.54 3.55
N HIS A 245 -13.92 12.69 4.18
CA HIS A 245 -13.73 13.68 5.27
C HIS A 245 -12.79 14.84 4.96
N VAL A 246 -11.80 14.63 4.10
CA VAL A 246 -10.78 15.63 3.82
C VAL A 246 -10.99 16.22 2.45
N LEU A 247 -11.09 15.39 1.42
CA LEU A 247 -11.28 15.86 0.05
C LEU A 247 -12.73 16.29 -0.21
N GLY A 248 -13.63 15.96 0.71
CA GLY A 248 -14.82 16.73 1.01
C GLY A 248 -15.91 16.73 -0.05
N GLY A 249 -15.93 15.81 -1.02
CA GLY A 249 -17.05 15.62 -1.98
C GLY A 249 -17.60 16.88 -2.69
N GLY A 250 -16.95 18.04 -2.57
CA GLY A 250 -17.41 19.35 -3.00
C GLY A 250 -18.03 20.31 -1.95
N THR A 251 -18.13 20.02 -0.65
CA THR A 251 -18.90 20.89 0.29
C THR A 251 -18.26 21.31 1.62
N LEU A 252 -17.15 20.71 2.08
CA LEU A 252 -16.53 21.13 3.35
C LEU A 252 -15.60 22.33 3.17
N SER A 253 -15.66 23.31 4.09
CA SER A 253 -14.77 24.47 4.07
C SER A 253 -13.34 24.06 4.44
N ALA A 254 -12.33 24.74 3.87
CA ALA A 254 -10.91 24.44 4.14
C ALA A 254 -10.53 24.55 5.63
N SER A 255 -11.29 25.30 6.43
CA SER A 255 -11.14 25.40 7.89
C SER A 255 -11.64 24.18 8.66
N GLU A 256 -12.54 23.39 8.07
CA GLU A 256 -13.14 22.18 8.65
C GLU A 256 -12.37 20.91 8.25
N MET A 257 -11.47 20.98 7.27
CA MET A 257 -10.61 19.88 6.78
C MET A 257 -9.51 19.45 7.78
N LYS A 258 -9.77 19.51 9.08
CA LYS A 258 -8.82 19.00 10.09
C LYS A 258 -9.13 17.52 10.35
N ALA A 259 -8.09 16.70 10.36
CA ALA A 259 -8.15 15.30 10.78
C ALA A 259 -7.53 15.13 12.19
N PRO A 260 -8.11 15.74 13.25
CA PRO A 260 -7.46 15.87 14.55
C PRO A 260 -7.09 14.52 15.16
N LYS A 261 -7.88 13.47 14.92
CA LYS A 261 -7.59 12.12 15.38
C LYS A 261 -6.38 11.50 14.68
N LEU A 262 -6.22 11.77 13.38
CA LEU A 262 -5.06 11.31 12.62
C LEU A 262 -3.80 12.09 13.01
N ASP A 263 -3.92 13.39 13.32
CA ASP A 263 -2.81 14.17 13.89
C ASP A 263 -2.35 13.59 15.24
N ILE A 264 -3.29 13.23 16.12
CA ILE A 264 -2.99 12.52 17.36
C ILE A 264 -2.34 11.17 17.07
N ALA A 265 -2.86 10.41 16.08
CA ALA A 265 -2.30 9.12 15.69
C ALA A 265 -0.84 9.26 15.23
N VAL A 266 -0.54 10.21 14.34
CA VAL A 266 0.81 10.53 13.88
C VAL A 266 1.71 10.94 15.04
N ALA A 267 1.22 11.78 15.95
CA ALA A 267 1.98 12.20 17.13
C ALA A 267 2.28 11.01 18.07
N LEU A 268 1.35 10.05 18.20
CA LEU A 268 1.52 8.86 19.02
C LEU A 268 2.54 7.87 18.43
N VAL A 269 2.51 7.64 17.11
CA VAL A 269 3.45 6.69 16.48
C VAL A 269 4.81 7.30 16.17
N GLY A 270 4.86 8.59 15.86
CA GLY A 270 6.04 9.32 15.38
C GLY A 270 6.07 9.46 13.86
N THR A 271 6.65 10.56 13.35
CA THR A 271 6.70 10.87 11.91
C THR A 271 7.64 9.96 11.12
N SER A 272 8.81 9.59 11.66
CA SER A 272 9.74 8.66 11.00
C SER A 272 9.10 7.28 10.77
N PRO A 273 8.50 6.62 11.79
CA PRO A 273 7.79 5.35 11.57
C PRO A 273 6.69 5.42 10.51
N VAL A 274 5.94 6.54 10.41
CA VAL A 274 4.91 6.73 9.38
C VAL A 274 5.52 6.70 7.98
N VAL A 275 6.62 7.43 7.78
CA VAL A 275 7.31 7.48 6.48
C VAL A 275 7.99 6.16 6.15
N GLU A 276 8.56 5.48 7.15
CA GLU A 276 9.15 4.15 7.01
C GLU A 276 8.09 3.12 6.60
N ALA A 277 6.93 3.13 7.25
CA ALA A 277 5.80 2.25 6.90
C ALA A 277 5.33 2.50 5.47
N PHE A 278 5.19 3.76 5.07
CA PHE A 278 4.86 4.15 3.70
C PHE A 278 5.90 3.62 2.69
N CYS A 279 7.19 3.79 2.98
CA CYS A 279 8.28 3.31 2.13
C CYS A 279 8.33 1.78 2.02
N ALA A 280 8.15 1.08 3.14
CA ALA A 280 8.16 -0.38 3.21
C ALA A 280 6.96 -0.96 2.45
N GLN A 281 5.77 -0.38 2.62
CA GLN A 281 4.59 -0.80 1.87
C GLN A 281 4.76 -0.55 0.37
N MET A 282 5.29 0.61 -0.01
CA MET A 282 5.59 0.91 -1.41
C MET A 282 6.59 -0.10 -2.00
N ALA A 283 7.57 -0.56 -1.21
CA ALA A 283 8.57 -1.56 -1.61
C ALA A 283 8.01 -3.00 -1.74
N SER A 284 6.82 -3.27 -1.19
CA SER A 284 6.23 -4.61 -1.20
C SER A 284 5.99 -5.11 -2.64
N PRO A 285 6.33 -6.37 -2.95
CA PRO A 285 6.12 -6.93 -4.29
C PRO A 285 4.64 -7.09 -4.65
N MET A 286 3.73 -7.04 -3.67
CA MET A 286 2.29 -7.19 -3.86
C MET A 286 1.57 -5.88 -4.15
N VAL A 287 2.25 -4.74 -4.03
CA VAL A 287 1.65 -3.41 -4.26
C VAL A 287 1.72 -3.08 -5.75
N LEU A 288 0.60 -3.31 -6.42
CA LEU A 288 0.36 -3.04 -7.85
C LEU A 288 -1.03 -2.39 -8.02
N ASP A 289 -1.25 -1.74 -9.16
CA ASP A 289 -2.54 -1.20 -9.59
C ASP A 289 -3.25 -0.33 -8.52
N GLY A 290 -4.50 -0.66 -8.18
CA GLY A 290 -5.29 0.06 -7.19
C GLY A 290 -4.60 0.15 -5.84
N PHE A 291 -3.88 -0.89 -5.40
CA PHE A 291 -3.12 -0.82 -4.16
C PHE A 291 -1.98 0.19 -4.24
N LEU A 292 -1.23 0.21 -5.35
CA LEU A 292 -0.20 1.22 -5.54
C LEU A 292 -0.80 2.63 -5.56
N CYS A 293 -1.93 2.82 -6.24
CA CYS A 293 -2.66 4.08 -6.23
C CYS A 293 -3.04 4.52 -4.81
N ASP A 294 -3.55 3.60 -3.99
CA ASP A 294 -3.96 3.89 -2.61
C ASP A 294 -2.77 4.25 -1.72
N ILE A 295 -1.63 3.58 -1.90
CA ILE A 295 -0.38 3.95 -1.22
C ILE A 295 0.08 5.34 -1.65
N LEU A 296 0.18 5.62 -2.94
CA LEU A 296 0.65 6.93 -3.41
C LEU A 296 -0.27 8.06 -2.94
N LEU A 297 -1.58 7.80 -2.82
CA LEU A 297 -2.54 8.75 -2.24
C LEU A 297 -2.22 9.05 -0.78
N ILE A 298 -1.92 8.04 0.05
CA ILE A 298 -1.46 8.24 1.44
C ILE A 298 -0.22 9.14 1.47
N GLY A 299 0.75 8.91 0.58
CA GLY A 299 1.94 9.75 0.47
C GLY A 299 1.59 11.23 0.17
N GLY A 300 0.63 11.46 -0.72
CA GLY A 300 0.09 12.80 -1.00
C GLY A 300 -0.57 13.43 0.22
N VAL A 301 -1.30 12.65 1.02
CA VAL A 301 -1.92 13.15 2.26
C VAL A 301 -0.88 13.49 3.33
N ILE A 302 0.08 12.60 3.56
CA ILE A 302 1.16 12.78 4.54
C ILE A 302 2.00 14.04 4.24
N THR A 303 2.15 14.38 2.96
CA THR A 303 2.89 15.58 2.52
C THR A 303 2.01 16.83 2.41
N SER A 304 0.68 16.69 2.43
CA SER A 304 -0.26 17.81 2.35
C SER A 304 -0.28 18.66 3.62
N SER A 305 -0.81 19.88 3.51
CA SER A 305 -0.99 20.78 4.66
C SER A 305 -2.19 20.42 5.56
N VAL A 306 -2.93 19.36 5.23
CA VAL A 306 -4.14 18.94 5.96
C VAL A 306 -3.80 18.49 7.38
N LEU A 307 -2.65 17.85 7.56
CA LEU A 307 -2.19 17.37 8.86
C LEU A 307 -1.46 18.49 9.61
N ALA A 308 -1.76 18.67 10.89
CA ALA A 308 -1.01 19.57 11.77
C ALA A 308 0.47 19.18 11.87
N GLN A 309 0.77 17.88 11.77
CA GLN A 309 2.14 17.33 11.78
C GLN A 309 2.86 17.41 10.43
N ASN A 310 2.31 18.12 9.42
CA ASN A 310 2.86 18.13 8.06
C ASN A 310 4.34 18.53 7.98
N ALA A 311 4.81 19.46 8.81
CA ALA A 311 6.18 19.93 8.76
C ALA A 311 7.16 18.81 9.16
N ALA A 312 6.90 18.17 10.30
CA ALA A 312 7.70 17.05 10.78
C ALA A 312 7.57 15.81 9.88
N LEU A 313 6.41 15.57 9.28
CA LEU A 313 6.21 14.51 8.28
C LEU A 313 7.02 14.80 7.00
N ARG A 314 7.06 16.05 6.54
CA ARG A 314 7.88 16.44 5.38
C ARG A 314 9.36 16.28 5.65
N GLU A 315 9.83 16.64 6.85
CA GLU A 315 11.24 16.43 7.21
C GLU A 315 11.59 14.94 7.23
N ALA A 316 10.79 14.10 7.88
CA ALA A 316 10.97 12.65 7.84
C ALA A 316 10.89 12.09 6.41
N PHE A 317 9.98 12.62 5.58
CA PHE A 317 9.87 12.28 4.15
C PHE A 317 11.17 12.61 3.41
N TRP A 318 11.76 13.78 3.66
CA TRP A 318 13.01 14.22 3.03
C TRP A 318 14.23 13.42 3.45
N GLU A 319 14.26 12.93 4.68
CA GLU A 319 15.33 12.07 5.21
C GLU A 319 15.22 10.62 4.74
N SER A 320 14.13 10.24 4.06
CA SER A 320 13.87 8.87 3.64
C SER A 320 14.17 8.62 2.15
N PRO A 321 14.49 7.38 1.73
CA PRO A 321 14.86 7.06 0.35
C PRO A 321 13.64 6.91 -0.59
N ILE A 322 12.71 7.87 -0.56
CA ILE A 322 11.41 7.77 -1.27
C ILE A 322 11.58 7.71 -2.78
N SER A 323 12.51 8.47 -3.37
CA SER A 323 12.76 8.43 -4.81
C SER A 323 13.08 7.00 -5.29
N ARG A 324 13.88 6.27 -4.50
CA ARG A 324 14.23 4.87 -4.77
C ARG A 324 13.01 3.97 -4.69
N ARG A 325 12.25 4.05 -3.60
CA ARG A 325 11.06 3.21 -3.40
C ARG A 325 9.99 3.45 -4.46
N LEU A 326 9.82 4.71 -4.85
CA LEU A 326 8.91 5.10 -5.93
C LEU A 326 9.37 4.57 -7.28
N SER A 327 10.67 4.68 -7.59
CA SER A 327 11.24 4.10 -8.81
C SER A 327 11.03 2.58 -8.88
N GLU A 328 11.33 1.87 -7.79
CA GLU A 328 11.14 0.41 -7.66
C GLU A 328 9.66 0.03 -7.86
N ALA A 329 8.73 0.77 -7.25
CA ALA A 329 7.29 0.52 -7.38
C ALA A 329 6.77 0.76 -8.81
N LEU A 330 7.16 1.87 -9.45
CA LEU A 330 6.78 2.15 -10.83
C LEU A 330 7.39 1.13 -11.80
N GLN A 331 8.61 0.67 -11.54
CA GLN A 331 9.22 -0.40 -12.32
C GLN A 331 8.44 -1.71 -12.19
N ARG A 332 8.05 -2.09 -10.96
CA ARG A 332 7.20 -3.28 -10.73
C ARG A 332 5.87 -3.16 -11.44
N GLN A 333 5.24 -1.98 -11.41
CA GLN A 333 3.97 -1.73 -12.12
C GLN A 333 4.13 -1.98 -13.64
N VAL A 334 5.17 -1.40 -14.25
CA VAL A 334 5.45 -1.56 -15.69
C VAL A 334 5.81 -3.02 -16.04
N GLN A 335 6.55 -3.73 -15.19
CA GLN A 335 6.96 -5.11 -15.45
C GLN A 335 5.80 -6.10 -15.36
N ASN A 336 4.93 -5.99 -14.34
CA ASN A 336 3.87 -6.96 -14.09
C ASN A 336 2.68 -6.82 -15.05
N ARG A 337 2.31 -5.59 -15.40
CA ARG A 337 1.16 -5.33 -16.28
C ARG A 337 1.56 -5.15 -17.75
N GLY A 338 2.85 -4.97 -18.02
CA GLY A 338 3.27 -4.26 -19.22
C GLY A 338 2.76 -2.81 -19.19
N ILE A 339 3.05 -2.06 -20.25
CA ILE A 339 2.56 -0.67 -20.36
C ILE A 339 1.05 -0.63 -20.70
N PHE A 340 0.42 -1.78 -20.98
CA PHE A 340 -0.95 -1.88 -21.51
C PHE A 340 -1.92 -2.65 -20.62
N GLY A 341 -1.48 -3.25 -19.51
CA GLY A 341 -2.35 -4.00 -18.62
C GLY A 341 -3.03 -3.10 -17.59
N GLY A 342 -4.34 -3.30 -17.39
CA GLY A 342 -5.11 -2.68 -16.30
C GLY A 342 -6.16 -1.67 -16.78
N ASP A 343 -6.89 -1.13 -15.81
CA ASP A 343 -7.85 -0.05 -16.00
C ASP A 343 -7.13 1.29 -16.24
N GLY A 344 -7.53 2.00 -17.29
CA GLY A 344 -6.95 3.29 -17.68
C GLY A 344 -7.02 4.33 -16.57
N HIS A 345 -8.08 4.35 -15.76
CA HIS A 345 -8.20 5.28 -14.63
C HIS A 345 -7.12 5.04 -13.60
N THR A 346 -6.99 3.81 -13.13
CA THR A 346 -5.98 3.42 -12.13
C THR A 346 -4.58 3.80 -12.60
N PHE A 347 -4.27 3.52 -13.86
CA PHE A 347 -2.97 3.84 -14.44
C PHE A 347 -2.67 5.34 -14.46
N VAL A 348 -3.62 6.17 -14.90
CA VAL A 348 -3.43 7.63 -14.94
C VAL A 348 -3.39 8.22 -13.53
N ARG A 349 -4.15 7.68 -12.58
CA ARG A 349 -4.08 8.09 -11.16
C ARG A 349 -2.70 7.81 -10.56
N ILE A 350 -2.12 6.64 -10.82
CA ILE A 350 -0.75 6.30 -10.38
C ILE A 350 0.24 7.33 -10.94
N CYS A 351 0.16 7.67 -12.23
CA CYS A 351 1.05 8.67 -12.84
C CYS A 351 0.96 10.02 -12.14
N LYS A 352 -0.26 10.50 -11.92
CA LYS A 352 -0.51 11.80 -11.28
C LYS A 352 0.04 11.82 -9.86
N LEU A 353 -0.30 10.82 -9.05
CA LEU A 353 0.11 10.75 -7.65
C LEU A 353 1.63 10.57 -7.49
N ALA A 354 2.26 9.76 -8.33
CA ALA A 354 3.71 9.65 -8.35
C ALA A 354 4.38 10.95 -8.84
N GLY A 355 3.74 11.68 -9.76
CA GLY A 355 4.11 13.04 -10.16
C GLY A 355 4.12 14.01 -8.97
N ASP A 356 3.06 14.02 -8.17
CA ASP A 356 2.99 14.87 -6.98
C ASP A 356 4.11 14.53 -5.97
N LEU A 357 4.38 13.23 -5.75
CA LEU A 357 5.43 12.81 -4.83
C LEU A 357 6.83 13.20 -5.30
N ILE A 358 7.12 13.07 -6.60
CA ILE A 358 8.43 13.49 -7.13
C ILE A 358 8.57 15.01 -7.16
N ASP A 359 7.46 15.77 -7.21
CA ASP A 359 7.46 17.22 -7.00
C ASP A 359 7.91 17.58 -5.58
N TRP A 360 7.39 16.86 -4.57
CA TRP A 360 7.81 17.01 -3.17
C TRP A 360 9.29 16.68 -2.95
N VAL A 361 9.81 15.64 -3.63
CA VAL A 361 11.25 15.36 -3.66
C VAL A 361 12.02 16.50 -4.34
N GLY A 362 11.47 17.13 -5.37
CA GLY A 362 12.06 18.32 -5.99
C GLY A 362 12.20 19.49 -5.02
N MET A 363 11.16 19.75 -4.21
CA MET A 363 11.20 20.77 -3.16
C MET A 363 12.28 20.50 -2.10
N CYS A 364 12.46 19.22 -1.73
CA CYS A 364 13.52 18.78 -0.83
C CYS A 364 14.92 19.17 -1.36
N VAL A 365 15.15 18.87 -2.64
CA VAL A 365 16.40 19.19 -3.34
C VAL A 365 16.60 20.71 -3.41
N ASP A 366 15.56 21.48 -3.70
CA ASP A 366 15.61 22.95 -3.75
C ASP A 366 16.00 23.56 -2.40
N CYS A 367 15.49 23.00 -1.30
CA CYS A 367 15.83 23.39 0.07
C CYS A 367 17.18 22.86 0.57
N GLY A 368 17.91 22.06 -0.22
CA GLY A 368 19.18 21.45 0.18
C GLY A 368 19.05 20.33 1.24
N LYS A 369 17.84 19.84 1.52
CA LYS A 369 17.56 18.80 2.55
C LYS A 369 17.58 17.38 1.98
N CYS A 370 18.43 17.10 0.99
CA CYS A 370 18.30 15.93 0.10
C CYS A 370 19.35 14.83 0.34
N SER A 371 19.76 14.62 1.59
CA SER A 371 20.79 13.64 1.99
C SER A 371 20.46 12.21 1.56
N ALA A 372 19.19 11.80 1.65
CA ALA A 372 18.71 10.48 1.23
C ALA A 372 18.29 10.39 -0.24
N THR A 373 18.20 11.52 -0.94
CA THR A 373 17.76 11.55 -2.35
C THR A 373 18.91 11.23 -3.28
N GLN A 374 18.67 10.29 -4.20
CA GLN A 374 19.60 9.95 -5.27
C GLN A 374 19.07 10.50 -6.60
N GLY A 375 19.89 11.25 -7.31
CA GLY A 375 19.51 11.85 -8.58
C GLY A 375 19.13 10.82 -9.63
N ARG A 376 19.84 9.68 -9.67
CA ARG A 376 19.51 8.57 -10.57
C ARG A 376 18.06 8.09 -10.38
N ASP A 377 17.63 7.93 -9.14
CA ASP A 377 16.28 7.43 -8.83
C ASP A 377 15.22 8.45 -9.24
N CYS A 378 15.47 9.75 -9.02
CA CYS A 378 14.58 10.82 -9.47
C CYS A 378 14.41 10.82 -11.00
N LEU A 379 15.52 10.73 -11.73
CA LEU A 379 15.51 10.64 -13.19
C LEU A 379 14.70 9.42 -13.67
N ASP A 380 14.91 8.27 -13.03
CA ASP A 380 14.22 7.02 -13.33
C ASP A 380 12.71 7.12 -13.12
N VAL A 381 12.25 7.83 -12.08
CA VAL A 381 10.84 8.15 -11.85
C VAL A 381 10.31 9.06 -12.96
N ILE A 382 10.96 10.19 -13.23
CA ILE A 382 10.51 11.16 -14.27
C ILE A 382 10.44 10.51 -15.65
N MET A 383 11.42 9.66 -15.99
CA MET A 383 11.42 8.88 -17.22
C MET A 383 10.19 7.98 -17.32
N ARG A 384 9.91 7.19 -16.27
CA ARG A 384 8.76 6.28 -16.24
C ARG A 384 7.45 7.04 -16.30
N LEU A 385 7.32 8.15 -15.57
CA LEU A 385 6.14 9.02 -15.63
C LEU A 385 5.93 9.60 -17.03
N SER A 386 6.99 9.99 -17.72
CA SER A 386 6.90 10.51 -19.09
C SER A 386 6.40 9.45 -20.08
N ILE A 387 6.94 8.23 -19.99
CA ILE A 387 6.48 7.10 -20.79
C ILE A 387 5.02 6.79 -20.45
N MET A 388 4.71 6.64 -19.16
CA MET A 388 3.37 6.28 -18.72
C MET A 388 2.34 7.34 -19.14
N ALA A 389 2.61 8.63 -18.96
CA ALA A 389 1.71 9.70 -19.37
C ALA A 389 1.38 9.66 -20.87
N VAL A 390 2.37 9.47 -21.74
CA VAL A 390 2.13 9.37 -23.18
C VAL A 390 1.32 8.10 -23.53
N HIS A 391 1.59 6.99 -22.86
CA HIS A 391 0.78 5.78 -23.03
C HIS A 391 -0.67 5.97 -22.56
N GLY A 392 -0.88 6.71 -21.47
CA GLY A 392 -2.21 7.06 -20.97
C GLY A 392 -3.06 7.84 -21.98
N LEU A 393 -2.44 8.66 -22.84
CA LEU A 393 -3.15 9.41 -23.87
C LEU A 393 -3.88 8.52 -24.89
N ARG A 394 -3.53 7.23 -24.99
CA ARG A 394 -4.24 6.27 -25.84
C ARG A 394 -5.66 5.97 -25.36
N PHE A 395 -5.97 6.24 -24.10
CA PHE A 395 -7.32 6.05 -23.55
C PHE A 395 -8.25 7.24 -23.84
N VAL A 396 -7.73 8.35 -24.40
CA VAL A 396 -8.57 9.48 -24.81
C VAL A 396 -9.33 9.11 -26.08
N GLY A 397 -10.66 9.15 -26.02
CA GLY A 397 -11.54 8.80 -27.15
C GLY A 397 -12.58 7.74 -26.78
N ASN A 398 -12.36 7.01 -25.69
CA ASN A 398 -13.48 6.40 -24.96
C ASN A 398 -14.31 7.56 -24.42
N GLU A 399 -15.63 7.54 -24.56
CA GLU A 399 -16.57 8.64 -24.18
C GLU A 399 -16.58 9.00 -22.68
N ASP A 400 -15.56 8.57 -21.94
CA ASP A 400 -15.31 8.78 -20.52
C ASP A 400 -14.72 10.19 -20.26
N ARG A 401 -15.61 11.07 -19.80
CA ARG A 401 -15.25 12.45 -19.40
C ARG A 401 -14.36 12.49 -18.18
N GLU A 402 -14.51 11.56 -17.22
CA GLU A 402 -13.70 11.54 -16.01
C GLU A 402 -12.25 11.19 -16.36
N LEU A 403 -12.06 10.16 -17.18
CA LEU A 403 -10.73 9.76 -17.63
C LEU A 403 -10.03 10.87 -18.43
N SER A 404 -10.78 11.56 -19.28
CA SER A 404 -10.26 12.69 -20.06
C SER A 404 -9.79 13.84 -19.14
N SER A 405 -10.58 14.20 -18.12
CA SER A 405 -10.18 15.21 -17.13
C SER A 405 -8.94 14.77 -16.33
N LEU A 406 -8.88 13.49 -15.97
CA LEU A 406 -7.75 12.93 -15.24
C LEU A 406 -6.46 12.95 -16.09
N LEU A 407 -6.56 12.68 -17.39
CA LEU A 407 -5.44 12.73 -18.33
C LEU A 407 -4.91 14.15 -18.51
N GLU A 408 -5.78 15.15 -18.63
CA GLU A 408 -5.38 16.56 -18.68
C GLU A 408 -4.66 17.01 -17.41
N LYS A 409 -5.19 16.63 -16.24
CA LYS A 409 -4.55 16.88 -14.94
C LYS A 409 -3.19 16.20 -14.84
N ASN A 410 -3.08 14.95 -15.31
CA ASN A 410 -1.84 14.21 -15.32
C ASN A 410 -0.80 14.85 -16.24
N ALA A 411 -1.18 15.25 -17.46
CA ALA A 411 -0.29 15.96 -18.37
C ALA A 411 0.21 17.27 -17.75
N THR A 412 -0.69 18.07 -17.17
CA THR A 412 -0.34 19.34 -16.47
C THR A 412 0.63 19.10 -15.31
N THR A 413 0.37 18.06 -14.50
CA THR A 413 1.23 17.68 -13.37
C THR A 413 2.62 17.30 -13.87
N LEU A 414 2.70 16.45 -14.91
CA LEU A 414 3.98 16.04 -15.49
C LEU A 414 4.76 17.22 -16.07
N LEU A 415 4.11 18.11 -16.82
CA LEU A 415 4.76 19.29 -17.40
C LEU A 415 5.32 20.21 -16.31
N SER A 416 4.56 20.41 -15.23
CA SER A 416 5.00 21.17 -14.05
C SER A 416 6.21 20.54 -13.38
N VAL A 417 6.15 19.22 -13.10
CA VAL A 417 7.25 18.46 -12.50
C VAL A 417 8.51 18.54 -13.36
N VAL A 418 8.40 18.20 -14.65
CA VAL A 418 9.55 18.23 -15.56
C VAL A 418 10.11 19.65 -15.69
N GLY A 419 9.26 20.67 -15.77
CA GLY A 419 9.67 22.07 -15.81
C GLY A 419 10.50 22.49 -14.59
N LYS A 420 10.03 22.16 -13.38
CA LYS A 420 10.77 22.44 -12.14
C LYS A 420 12.11 21.70 -12.08
N TRP A 421 12.13 20.41 -12.42
CA TRP A 421 13.37 19.64 -12.46
C TRP A 421 14.32 20.13 -13.56
N THR A 422 13.81 20.61 -14.69
CA THR A 422 14.61 21.29 -15.74
C THR A 422 15.29 22.53 -15.17
N PHE A 423 14.54 23.36 -14.44
CA PHE A 423 15.07 24.55 -13.77
C PHE A 423 16.14 24.19 -12.72
N PHE A 424 15.88 23.17 -11.88
CA PHE A 424 16.84 22.74 -10.85
C PHE A 424 18.15 22.21 -11.42
N ILE A 425 18.11 21.55 -12.58
CA ILE A 425 19.32 20.92 -13.15
C ILE A 425 20.06 21.88 -14.08
N GLY A 426 19.40 22.92 -14.60
CA GLY A 426 19.99 23.89 -15.53
C GLY A 426 21.20 24.63 -14.95
N GLU A 427 22.10 25.08 -15.84
CA GLU A 427 23.33 25.80 -15.48
C GLU A 427 23.09 27.12 -14.75
N HIS A 428 21.90 27.71 -14.96
CA HIS A 428 21.49 28.97 -14.32
C HIS A 428 20.99 28.79 -12.87
N SER A 429 20.81 27.56 -12.39
CA SER A 429 20.54 27.33 -10.97
C SER A 429 21.79 27.73 -10.19
N SER A 430 21.79 28.93 -9.62
CA SER A 430 22.97 29.46 -8.92
C SER A 430 23.35 28.51 -7.80
N VAL A 431 24.49 27.84 -7.96
CA VAL A 431 25.03 26.87 -6.98
C VAL A 431 25.32 27.51 -5.62
N HIS A 432 25.44 28.85 -5.59
CA HIS A 432 25.66 29.65 -4.39
C HIS A 432 24.53 29.45 -3.38
N GLY A 433 24.78 28.59 -2.38
CA GLY A 433 23.92 28.40 -1.21
C GLY A 433 23.20 27.05 -1.09
N ARG A 434 23.24 26.15 -2.08
CA ARG A 434 22.45 24.89 -2.08
C ARG A 434 23.14 23.64 -1.52
N GLY A 435 24.39 23.75 -1.06
CA GLY A 435 25.13 22.66 -0.41
C GLY A 435 25.63 21.55 -1.35
N ASP A 436 26.36 20.58 -0.78
CA ASP A 436 26.95 19.46 -1.53
C ASP A 436 25.94 18.40 -1.98
N ASP A 437 24.87 18.19 -1.22
CA ASP A 437 23.83 17.22 -1.54
C ASP A 437 23.11 17.56 -2.86
N PHE A 438 22.80 18.84 -3.08
CA PHE A 438 22.23 19.31 -4.34
C PHE A 438 23.13 19.01 -5.54
N ARG A 439 24.44 19.30 -5.41
CA ARG A 439 25.44 19.01 -6.45
C ARG A 439 25.55 17.52 -6.73
N ARG A 440 25.47 16.67 -5.69
CA ARG A 440 25.45 15.21 -5.83
C ARG A 440 24.25 14.77 -6.67
N VAL A 441 23.04 15.20 -6.32
CA VAL A 441 21.80 14.87 -7.06
C VAL A 441 21.92 15.28 -8.53
N GLN A 442 22.33 16.52 -8.79
CA GLN A 442 22.51 17.03 -10.16
C GLN A 442 23.52 16.22 -10.96
N THR A 443 24.67 15.90 -10.37
CA THR A 443 25.74 15.13 -11.01
C THR A 443 25.29 13.69 -11.32
N GLN A 444 24.60 13.05 -10.38
CA GLN A 444 24.04 11.71 -10.59
C GLN A 444 22.99 11.70 -11.69
N MET A 445 22.10 12.70 -11.75
CA MET A 445 21.11 12.84 -12.83
C MET A 445 21.77 13.00 -14.18
N ARG A 446 22.73 13.93 -14.33
CA ARG A 446 23.47 14.13 -15.59
C ARG A 446 24.18 12.86 -16.06
N THR A 447 24.82 12.16 -15.13
CA THR A 447 25.53 10.91 -15.43
C THR A 447 24.56 9.84 -15.90
N ALA A 448 23.48 9.60 -15.18
CA ALA A 448 22.48 8.58 -15.52
C ALA A 448 21.66 8.93 -16.77
N ALA A 449 21.42 10.22 -17.03
CA ALA A 449 20.62 10.69 -18.17
C ALA A 449 21.21 10.31 -19.52
N ARG A 450 22.55 10.20 -19.61
CA ARG A 450 23.22 9.67 -20.79
C ARG A 450 22.60 8.32 -21.17
N ASP A 451 22.47 7.39 -20.23
CA ASP A 451 22.05 6.03 -20.55
C ASP A 451 20.57 5.91 -20.93
N VAL A 452 19.70 6.81 -20.42
CA VAL A 452 18.25 6.62 -20.48
C VAL A 452 17.48 7.68 -21.27
N TRP A 453 18.04 8.88 -21.47
CA TRP A 453 17.31 10.00 -22.06
C TRP A 453 16.96 9.76 -23.53
N TYR A 454 17.95 9.42 -24.35
CA TYR A 454 17.74 9.20 -25.78
C TYR A 454 16.91 7.95 -26.10
N PRO A 455 17.13 6.78 -25.43
CA PRO A 455 16.21 5.66 -25.57
C PRO A 455 14.76 6.02 -25.22
N THR A 456 14.57 6.91 -24.25
CA THR A 456 13.24 7.39 -23.86
C THR A 456 12.63 8.31 -24.92
N ILE A 457 13.37 9.28 -25.48
CA ILE A 457 12.82 10.14 -26.55
C ILE A 457 12.38 9.30 -27.76
N LEU A 458 13.15 8.24 -28.12
CA LEU A 458 12.75 7.31 -29.17
C LEU A 458 11.44 6.59 -28.85
N ARG A 459 11.27 6.10 -27.61
CA ARG A 459 10.03 5.46 -27.17
C ARG A 459 8.84 6.41 -27.22
N LEU A 460 9.01 7.66 -26.76
CA LEU A 460 7.95 8.66 -26.83
C LEU A 460 7.59 8.99 -28.29
N ARG A 461 8.58 9.08 -29.19
CA ARG A 461 8.35 9.36 -30.62
C ARG A 461 7.75 8.19 -31.39
N ALA A 462 8.03 6.95 -31.01
CA ALA A 462 7.37 5.78 -31.60
C ALA A 462 5.84 5.79 -31.40
N LEU A 463 5.33 6.61 -30.47
CA LEU A 463 3.90 6.76 -30.20
C LEU A 463 3.23 7.85 -31.06
N SER A 464 3.99 8.63 -31.84
CA SER A 464 3.43 9.71 -32.67
C SER A 464 2.45 9.19 -33.72
N GLU A 465 2.72 8.01 -34.30
CA GLU A 465 1.86 7.40 -35.32
C GLU A 465 0.47 7.06 -34.77
N ILE A 466 0.41 6.68 -33.48
CA ILE A 466 -0.83 6.28 -32.81
C ILE A 466 -1.58 7.50 -32.28
N LEU A 467 -0.85 8.45 -31.69
CA LEU A 467 -1.44 9.59 -31.00
C LEU A 467 -1.70 10.80 -31.92
N GLY A 468 -1.17 10.80 -33.14
CA GLY A 468 -1.38 11.87 -34.11
C GLY A 468 -0.85 13.22 -33.63
N LYS A 469 -1.55 14.31 -33.99
CA LYS A 469 -1.14 15.71 -33.72
C LYS A 469 -1.63 16.26 -32.37
N ARG A 470 -1.81 15.41 -31.35
CA ARG A 470 -2.29 15.87 -30.04
C ARG A 470 -1.32 16.87 -29.41
N THR A 471 -1.86 17.97 -28.89
CA THR A 471 -1.09 19.02 -28.20
C THR A 471 -0.38 18.49 -26.98
N ASP A 472 -1.06 17.71 -26.13
CA ASP A 472 -0.50 17.18 -24.89
C ASP A 472 0.69 16.25 -25.15
N TYR A 473 0.57 15.44 -26.21
CA TYR A 473 1.66 14.58 -26.67
C TYR A 473 2.90 15.41 -27.05
N ASN A 474 2.71 16.41 -27.91
CA ASN A 474 3.80 17.29 -28.34
C ASN A 474 4.42 18.04 -27.16
N ASN A 475 3.60 18.47 -26.18
CA ASN A 475 4.07 19.14 -24.97
C ASN A 475 4.95 18.20 -24.12
N ILE A 476 4.54 16.95 -23.91
CA ILE A 476 5.32 15.99 -23.11
C ILE A 476 6.65 15.68 -23.81
N VAL A 477 6.65 15.43 -25.12
CA VAL A 477 7.88 15.19 -25.92
C VAL A 477 8.79 16.42 -25.90
N GLY A 478 8.21 17.62 -26.05
CA GLY A 478 8.94 18.88 -25.98
C GLY A 478 9.59 19.09 -24.62
N CYS A 479 8.85 18.87 -23.53
CA CYS A 479 9.38 18.98 -22.16
C CYS A 479 10.49 17.96 -21.88
N TRP A 480 10.36 16.70 -22.31
CA TRP A 480 11.44 15.73 -22.18
C TRP A 480 12.70 16.15 -22.98
N SER A 481 12.51 16.79 -24.13
CA SER A 481 13.62 17.32 -24.93
C SER A 481 14.33 18.48 -24.22
N LEU A 482 13.56 19.44 -23.70
CA LEU A 482 14.09 20.57 -22.91
C LEU A 482 14.82 20.09 -21.65
N PHE A 483 14.28 19.07 -20.98
CA PHE A 483 14.92 18.46 -19.83
C PHE A 483 16.29 17.85 -20.17
N GLY A 484 16.41 17.18 -21.32
CA GLY A 484 17.69 16.70 -21.86
C GLY A 484 18.70 17.81 -22.08
N ASN A 485 18.27 18.93 -22.68
CA ASN A 485 19.12 20.10 -22.88
C ASN A 485 19.64 20.67 -21.56
N ALA A 486 18.78 20.76 -20.52
CA ALA A 486 19.19 21.21 -19.19
C ALA A 486 20.18 20.24 -18.49
N LEU A 487 20.12 18.96 -18.84
CA LEU A 487 21.10 17.94 -18.42
C LEU A 487 22.41 18.01 -19.23
N GLY A 488 22.53 18.92 -20.20
CA GLY A 488 23.68 19.06 -21.09
C GLY A 488 23.72 18.01 -22.21
N LEU A 489 22.58 17.42 -22.55
CA LEU A 489 22.46 16.43 -23.63
C LEU A 489 21.99 17.12 -24.91
N GLN A 490 22.67 16.83 -26.02
CA GLN A 490 22.31 17.30 -27.35
C GLN A 490 21.78 16.12 -28.16
N GLU A 491 20.59 16.26 -28.76
CA GLU A 491 19.89 15.11 -29.35
C GLU A 491 20.71 14.43 -30.45
N ASP A 492 21.32 15.18 -31.36
CA ASP A 492 22.10 14.61 -32.47
C ASP A 492 23.36 13.87 -31.98
N VAL A 493 23.98 14.37 -30.92
CA VAL A 493 25.15 13.73 -30.28
C VAL A 493 24.73 12.43 -29.61
N GLU A 494 23.65 12.46 -28.83
CA GLU A 494 23.13 11.28 -28.14
C GLU A 494 22.59 10.24 -29.13
N ARG A 495 21.99 10.67 -30.24
CA ARG A 495 21.59 9.82 -31.36
C ARG A 495 22.77 9.10 -31.98
N ALA A 496 23.85 9.83 -32.26
CA ALA A 496 25.07 9.25 -32.80
C ALA A 496 25.68 8.25 -31.81
N ARG A 497 25.75 8.61 -30.51
CA ARG A 497 26.26 7.73 -29.46
C ARG A 497 25.42 6.48 -29.29
N TYR A 498 24.09 6.60 -29.25
CA TYR A 498 23.17 5.47 -29.16
C TYR A 498 23.28 4.56 -30.39
N SER A 499 23.38 5.13 -31.59
CA SER A 499 23.58 4.35 -32.82
C SER A 499 24.93 3.61 -32.80
N GLN A 500 25.99 4.27 -32.31
CA GLN A 500 27.31 3.65 -32.15
C GLN A 500 27.28 2.52 -31.10
N GLN A 501 26.63 2.72 -29.96
CA GLN A 501 26.44 1.69 -28.94
C GLN A 501 25.62 0.51 -29.48
N GLY A 502 24.48 0.78 -30.12
CA GLY A 502 23.64 -0.23 -30.77
C GLY A 502 24.34 -0.97 -31.92
N SER A 503 25.39 -0.39 -32.51
CA SER A 503 26.25 -1.11 -33.47
C SER A 503 27.07 -2.24 -32.86
N ARG A 504 27.21 -2.22 -31.52
CA ARG A 504 27.93 -3.22 -30.73
C ARG A 504 27.01 -4.13 -29.92
N LEU A 505 25.69 -3.99 -30.01
CA LEU A 505 24.73 -4.88 -29.33
C LEU A 505 24.22 -5.97 -30.27
N CYS A 506 24.24 -7.21 -29.79
CA CYS A 506 23.72 -8.34 -30.54
C CYS A 506 22.18 -8.31 -30.53
N SER A 507 21.52 -8.50 -31.66
CA SER A 507 20.05 -8.52 -31.77
C SER A 507 19.40 -9.75 -31.13
N TRP A 508 20.17 -10.82 -30.89
CA TRP A 508 19.65 -12.04 -30.27
C TRP A 508 19.44 -11.85 -28.77
N THR A 509 18.19 -11.84 -28.31
CA THR A 509 17.79 -11.47 -26.94
C THR A 509 18.40 -12.33 -25.83
N THR A 510 18.79 -13.57 -26.12
CA THR A 510 19.45 -14.47 -25.15
C THR A 510 20.97 -14.42 -25.20
N CYS A 511 21.55 -13.64 -26.11
CA CYS A 511 23.00 -13.43 -26.16
C CYS A 511 23.46 -12.53 -25.00
N ARG A 512 24.61 -12.84 -24.39
CA ARG A 512 25.22 -11.96 -23.36
C ARG A 512 25.45 -10.52 -23.84
N TYR A 513 25.68 -10.34 -25.14
CA TYR A 513 25.90 -9.04 -25.77
C TYR A 513 24.61 -8.35 -26.24
N TYR A 514 23.43 -8.86 -25.87
CA TYR A 514 22.16 -8.17 -26.12
C TYR A 514 22.07 -6.86 -25.32
N CYS A 515 22.50 -6.90 -24.06
CA CYS A 515 22.53 -5.74 -23.16
C CYS A 515 23.95 -5.17 -22.93
N THR A 516 25.01 -5.86 -23.39
CA THR A 516 26.39 -5.42 -23.21
C THR A 516 27.10 -5.24 -24.55
N PRO A 517 27.82 -4.14 -24.77
CA PRO A 517 28.58 -3.95 -26.00
C PRO A 517 29.58 -5.09 -26.23
N ALA A 518 29.54 -5.70 -27.40
CA ALA A 518 30.53 -6.68 -27.81
C ALA A 518 31.91 -6.03 -28.00
N PRO A 519 33.01 -6.74 -27.69
CA PRO A 519 34.36 -6.22 -27.89
C PRO A 519 34.71 -6.06 -29.38
N ASN A 520 34.06 -6.82 -30.25
CA ASN A 520 34.33 -6.86 -31.69
C ASN A 520 33.14 -6.29 -32.49
N ALA A 521 33.43 -5.88 -33.73
CA ALA A 521 32.40 -5.48 -34.67
C ALA A 521 31.43 -6.65 -34.94
N LEU A 522 30.13 -6.34 -34.93
CA LEU A 522 29.08 -7.32 -35.14
C LEU A 522 28.79 -7.50 -36.62
N SER A 523 28.50 -8.73 -37.02
CA SER A 523 28.04 -9.03 -38.37
C SER A 523 26.61 -8.51 -38.57
N THR A 524 26.37 -7.72 -39.61
CA THR A 524 25.03 -7.25 -39.96
C THR A 524 24.27 -8.34 -40.71
N CYS A 525 22.96 -8.41 -40.49
CA CYS A 525 22.08 -9.28 -41.25
C CYS A 525 22.15 -8.87 -42.73
N LYS A 526 22.59 -9.77 -43.61
CA LYS A 526 22.61 -9.53 -45.07
C LYS A 526 21.22 -9.23 -45.64
N GLY A 527 20.16 -9.60 -44.92
CA GLY A 527 18.77 -9.34 -45.28
C GLY A 527 18.37 -7.88 -45.10
N CYS A 528 18.12 -7.49 -43.85
CA CYS A 528 17.61 -6.15 -43.50
C CYS A 528 18.71 -5.11 -43.22
N GLN A 529 19.97 -5.52 -43.01
CA GLN A 529 21.10 -4.66 -42.59
C GLN A 529 20.91 -3.91 -41.26
N GLU A 530 19.76 -4.07 -40.60
CA GLU A 530 19.43 -3.47 -39.31
C GLU A 530 19.91 -4.34 -38.14
N ALA A 531 19.61 -5.65 -38.18
CA ALA A 531 19.99 -6.58 -37.11
C ALA A 531 21.49 -6.92 -37.15
N ARG A 532 22.10 -7.08 -35.97
CA ARG A 532 23.54 -7.30 -35.79
C ARG A 532 23.79 -8.49 -34.88
N TYR A 533 24.78 -9.32 -35.19
CA TYR A 533 25.06 -10.54 -34.46
C TYR A 533 26.54 -10.69 -34.14
N CYS A 534 26.84 -11.11 -32.91
CA CYS A 534 28.21 -11.37 -32.48
C CYS A 534 28.77 -12.66 -33.07
N SER A 535 27.91 -13.55 -33.58
CA SER A 535 28.30 -14.79 -34.22
C SER A 535 27.20 -15.29 -35.16
N ARG A 536 27.54 -16.25 -36.04
CA ARG A 536 26.57 -16.89 -36.94
C ARG A 536 25.56 -17.73 -36.17
N GLU A 537 25.93 -18.25 -35.00
CA GLU A 537 25.06 -19.00 -34.10
C GLU A 537 23.97 -18.10 -33.56
N CYS A 538 24.31 -16.90 -33.06
CA CYS A 538 23.31 -15.92 -32.61
C CYS A 538 22.36 -15.51 -33.75
N GLN A 539 22.88 -15.31 -34.96
CA GLN A 539 22.04 -15.04 -36.13
C GLN A 539 21.07 -16.20 -36.44
N ARG A 540 21.55 -17.44 -36.42
CA ARG A 540 20.71 -18.63 -36.67
C ARG A 540 19.68 -18.83 -35.57
N SER A 541 20.02 -18.58 -34.32
CA SER A 541 19.11 -18.68 -33.18
C SER A 541 18.04 -17.60 -33.25
N ASP A 542 18.41 -16.34 -33.51
CA ASP A 542 17.43 -15.25 -33.67
C ASP A 542 16.52 -15.46 -34.89
N TRP A 543 17.07 -16.01 -35.97
CA TRP A 543 16.30 -16.40 -37.15
C TRP A 543 15.25 -17.48 -36.86
N LYS A 544 15.63 -18.52 -36.11
CA LYS A 544 14.76 -19.68 -35.83
C LYS A 544 13.82 -19.46 -34.65
N GLN A 545 14.30 -18.81 -33.59
CA GLN A 545 13.67 -18.72 -32.27
C GLN A 545 13.29 -17.29 -31.90
N GLY A 546 14.03 -16.28 -32.36
CA GLY A 546 13.81 -14.87 -31.98
C GLY A 546 12.84 -14.09 -32.85
N GLY A 547 12.23 -14.75 -33.84
CA GLY A 547 11.25 -14.12 -34.71
C GLY A 547 11.87 -13.19 -35.77
N HIS A 548 13.21 -13.11 -35.89
CA HIS A 548 13.85 -12.26 -36.89
C HIS A 548 13.41 -12.60 -38.32
N ARG A 549 13.15 -13.89 -38.59
CA ARG A 549 12.62 -14.36 -39.88
C ARG A 549 11.34 -13.64 -40.31
N ILE A 550 10.49 -13.24 -39.36
CA ILE A 550 9.19 -12.59 -39.61
C ILE A 550 9.38 -11.12 -39.97
N VAL A 551 10.32 -10.44 -39.30
CA VAL A 551 10.54 -9.00 -39.45
C VAL A 551 11.59 -8.64 -40.51
N CYS A 552 12.39 -9.60 -40.97
CA CYS A 552 13.41 -9.37 -41.99
C CYS A 552 12.75 -9.05 -43.35
N ARG A 553 12.78 -7.77 -43.73
CA ARG A 553 12.11 -7.22 -44.94
C ARG A 553 12.47 -7.94 -46.25
N ARG A 554 13.63 -8.60 -46.34
CA ARG A 554 14.10 -9.29 -47.54
C ARG A 554 13.38 -10.62 -47.85
N VAL A 555 12.54 -11.13 -46.95
CA VAL A 555 11.76 -12.38 -47.17
C VAL A 555 10.35 -12.09 -47.71
N LYS A 556 9.96 -10.81 -47.84
CA LYS A 556 8.66 -10.41 -48.43
C LYS A 556 8.72 -10.14 -49.93
N SER A 557 9.82 -10.47 -50.61
CA SER A 557 9.93 -10.45 -52.07
C SER A 557 9.72 -11.83 -52.65
#